data_AF-A0A101IP94-F1
#
_entry.id   AF-A0A101IP94-F1
#
_cell.length_a   1.000
_cell.length_b   1.000
_cell.length_c   1.000
_cell.angle_alpha   90.00
_cell.angle_beta   90.00
_cell.angle_gamma   90.00
#
_symmetry.space_group_name_H-M   'P 1'
#
loop_
_entity.id
_entity.type
_entity.pdbx_description
1 polymer ?
#
loop_
_entity_poly.entity_id
_entity_poly.type
_entity_poly.pdbx_seq_one_letter_code
_entity_poly.pdbx_strand_id
1 'polypeptide(L)' 'MTNIIEKIKYEGLLMGAMLVLLSIIPFSSVLGANVFNSNPADYPLRVGNSTQNQGTQNWQTSLTGVNAGDALEFSVYFH' A
#
# COMPACT_ATOMS: atom_id res chain seq x y z
N MET A 1 -14.85 49.29 30.74
CA MET A 1 -14.13 49.04 29.47
C MET A 1 -13.06 47.96 29.61
N THR A 2 -12.44 47.83 30.80
CA THR A 2 -11.43 46.81 31.15
C THR A 2 -11.90 45.35 30.98
N ASN A 3 -13.11 45.01 31.43
CA ASN A 3 -13.62 43.63 31.37
C ASN A 3 -13.81 43.09 29.94
N ILE A 4 -14.11 43.97 28.98
CA ILE A 4 -14.28 43.57 27.57
C ILE A 4 -12.93 43.26 26.94
N ILE A 5 -11.90 44.06 27.25
CA ILE A 5 -10.53 43.86 26.76
C ILE A 5 -9.94 42.57 27.34
N GLU A 6 -10.20 42.27 28.62
CA GLU A 6 -9.76 41.02 29.25
C GLU A 6 -10.42 39.79 28.64
N LYS A 7 -11.73 39.86 28.36
CA LYS A 7 -12.45 38.79 27.67
C LYS A 7 -11.88 38.51 26.27
N ILE A 8 -11.62 39.55 25.48
CA ILE A 8 -11.06 39.40 24.12
C ILE A 8 -9.67 38.75 24.17
N LYS A 9 -8.83 39.12 25.15
CA LYS A 9 -7.50 38.51 25.33
C LYS A 9 -7.61 37.02 25.66
N TYR A 10 -8.56 36.64 26.51
CA TYR A 10 -8.77 35.24 26.91
C TYR A 10 -9.24 34.37 25.74
N GLU A 11 -10.22 34.84 24.96
CA GLU A 11 -10.70 34.13 23.77
C GLU A 11 -9.61 34.00 22.69
N GLY A 12 -8.82 35.05 22.49
CA GLY A 12 -7.67 35.01 21.58
C GLY A 12 -6.60 34.00 22.01
N LEU A 13 -6.36 33.88 23.32
CA LEU A 13 -5.43 32.90 23.88
C LEU A 13 -5.94 31.45 23.68
N LEU A 14 -7.24 31.22 23.91
CA LEU A 14 -7.86 29.90 23.70
C LEU A 14 -7.81 29.48 22.22
N MET A 15 -8.09 30.40 21.30
CA MET A 15 -8.03 30.13 19.87
C MET A 15 -6.60 29.81 19.40
N GLY A 16 -5.60 30.53 19.92
CA GLY A 16 -4.19 30.25 19.68
C GLY A 16 -3.77 28.87 20.19
N ALA A 17 -4.20 28.50 21.40
CA ALA A 17 -3.92 27.19 21.98
C ALA A 17 -4.54 26.04 21.17
N MET A 18 -5.77 26.21 20.65
CA MET A 18 -6.39 25.21 19.77
C MET A 18 -5.64 25.04 18.45
N LEU A 19 -5.17 26.12 17.83
CA LEU A 19 -4.39 26.04 16.59
C LEU A 19 -3.07 25.30 16.78
N VAL A 20 -2.38 25.56 17.89
CA VAL A 20 -1.16 24.82 18.25
C VAL A 20 -1.48 23.35 18.48
N LEU A 21 -2.57 23.03 19.19
CA LEU A 21 -2.98 21.65 19.42
C LEU A 21 -3.28 20.90 18.11
N LEU A 22 -4.00 21.53 17.16
CA LEU A 22 -4.28 20.95 15.85
C LEU A 22 -3.00 20.77 15.01
N SER A 23 -2.00 21.63 15.16
CA SER A 23 -0.72 21.52 14.42
C SER A 23 0.15 20.34 14.85
N ILE A 24 -0.07 19.81 16.06
CA ILE A 24 0.70 18.68 16.61
C ILE A 24 0.03 17.34 16.29
N ILE A 25 -1.24 17.33 15.85
CA ILE A 25 -1.91 16.10 15.42
C ILE A 25 -1.32 15.70 14.06
N PRO A 26 -0.54 14.61 13.96
CA PRO A 26 -0.18 14.10 12.66
C PRO A 26 -1.48 13.66 11.97
N PHE A 27 -1.87 14.37 10.91
CA PHE A 27 -2.84 13.86 9.95
C PHE A 27 -2.18 12.68 9.26
N SER A 28 -2.18 11.52 9.90
CA SER A 28 -1.90 10.26 9.24
C SER A 28 -3.02 10.06 8.25
N SER A 29 -2.76 10.43 6.99
CA SER A 29 -3.62 10.10 5.87
C SER A 29 -3.62 8.58 5.72
N VAL A 30 -4.49 7.91 6.47
CA VAL A 30 -4.87 6.51 6.24
C VAL A 30 -5.87 6.49 5.08
N LEU A 31 -5.49 7.09 3.95
CA LEU A 31 -5.96 6.57 2.68
C LEU A 31 -5.01 5.40 2.43
N GLY A 32 -5.35 4.26 3.02
CA GLY A 32 -4.60 3.03 2.80
C GLY A 32 -4.44 2.87 1.29
N ALA A 33 -3.19 2.97 0.81
CA ALA A 33 -2.88 2.62 -0.55
C ALA A 33 -3.45 1.22 -0.75
N ASN A 34 -4.44 1.07 -1.64
CA ASN A 34 -5.02 -0.23 -1.90
C ASN A 34 -3.94 -1.01 -2.65
N VAL A 35 -3.17 -1.80 -1.89
CA VAL A 35 -2.07 -2.58 -2.44
C VAL A 35 -2.72 -3.69 -3.24
N PHE A 36 -2.69 -3.56 -4.57
CA PHE A 36 -3.14 -4.63 -5.47
C PHE A 36 -2.44 -5.94 -5.09
N ASN A 37 -3.19 -7.05 -5.06
CA ASN A 37 -2.65 -8.38 -4.74
C ASN A 37 -2.05 -8.48 -3.31
N SER A 38 -2.69 -7.85 -2.32
CA SER A 38 -2.23 -7.87 -0.93
C SER A 38 -2.59 -9.13 -0.15
N ASN A 39 -3.44 -10.01 -0.69
CA ASN A 39 -3.80 -11.25 -0.01
C ASN A 39 -2.61 -12.23 -0.13
N PRO A 40 -2.10 -12.81 0.98
CA PRO A 40 -1.06 -13.83 0.93
C PRO A 40 -1.41 -15.07 0.09
N ALA A 41 -2.71 -15.31 -0.15
CA ALA A 41 -3.19 -16.37 -1.03
C ALA A 41 -3.19 -15.98 -2.52
N ASP A 42 -3.02 -14.68 -2.84
CA ASP A 42 -2.85 -14.26 -4.22
C ASP A 42 -1.45 -14.67 -4.70
N TYR A 43 -1.40 -15.39 -5.82
CA TYR A 43 -0.13 -15.76 -6.42
C TYR A 43 0.19 -14.77 -7.53
N PRO A 44 1.24 -13.92 -7.37
CA PRO A 44 1.68 -13.06 -8.45
C PRO A 44 2.06 -13.91 -9.67
N LEU A 45 2.06 -13.31 -10.88
CA LEU A 45 2.40 -13.95 -12.15
C LEU A 45 3.46 -15.05 -11.97
N ARG A 46 3.04 -16.30 -12.18
CA ARG A 46 3.92 -17.46 -12.17
C ARG A 46 4.15 -17.94 -13.58
N VAL A 47 5.31 -18.50 -13.81
CA VAL A 47 5.76 -19.00 -15.10
C VAL A 47 6.32 -20.41 -14.94
N GLY A 48 6.09 -21.25 -15.94
CA GLY A 48 6.63 -22.60 -16.01
C GLY A 48 7.13 -22.90 -17.42
N ASN A 49 8.17 -23.72 -17.54
CA ASN A 49 8.59 -24.26 -18.83
C ASN A 49 7.90 -25.62 -19.06
N SER A 50 6.87 -25.63 -19.88
CA SER A 50 6.05 -26.82 -20.16
C SER A 50 6.87 -27.90 -20.87
N THR A 51 7.76 -27.51 -21.78
CA THR A 51 8.63 -28.44 -22.50
C THR A 51 9.62 -29.14 -21.58
N GLN A 52 10.26 -28.40 -20.67
CA GLN A 52 11.29 -28.94 -19.79
C GLN A 52 10.73 -29.61 -18.53
N ASN A 53 9.56 -29.19 -18.05
CA ASN A 53 8.94 -29.69 -16.82
C ASN A 53 7.71 -30.60 -17.09
N GLN A 54 7.65 -31.28 -18.24
CA GLN A 54 6.50 -32.12 -18.62
C GLN A 54 6.07 -33.04 -17.48
N GLY A 55 4.82 -32.88 -17.02
CA GLY A 55 4.22 -33.70 -15.97
C GLY A 55 4.45 -33.21 -14.53
N THR A 56 5.19 -32.11 -14.34
CA THR A 56 5.32 -31.44 -13.03
C THR A 56 5.00 -29.96 -13.15
N GLN A 57 3.98 -29.51 -12.41
CA GLN A 57 3.65 -28.08 -12.29
C GLN A 57 4.68 -27.37 -11.40
N ASN A 58 5.89 -27.19 -11.92
CA ASN A 58 6.96 -26.47 -11.26
C ASN A 58 6.84 -24.97 -11.57
N TRP A 59 5.84 -24.34 -10.96
CA TRP A 59 5.57 -22.90 -11.12
C TRP A 59 6.63 -22.07 -10.38
N GLN A 60 7.25 -21.14 -11.10
CA GLN A 60 8.31 -20.26 -10.58
C GLN A 60 7.97 -18.80 -10.83
N THR A 61 8.68 -17.87 -10.21
CA THR A 61 8.56 -16.42 -10.48
C THR A 61 9.55 -15.95 -11.55
N SER A 62 10.51 -16.79 -11.93
CA SER A 62 11.45 -16.58 -13.02
C SER A 62 11.89 -17.94 -13.57
N LEU A 63 12.33 -17.95 -14.83
CA LEU A 63 12.94 -19.13 -15.46
C LEU A 63 14.41 -18.85 -15.78
N THR A 64 15.24 -19.88 -15.69
CA THR A 64 16.63 -19.88 -16.16
C THR A 64 16.83 -21.03 -17.14
N GLY A 65 17.79 -20.90 -18.07
CA GLY A 65 18.08 -21.96 -19.03
C GLY A 65 16.96 -22.23 -20.06
N VAL A 66 16.16 -21.22 -20.38
CA VAL A 66 15.13 -21.28 -21.43
C VAL A 66 15.79 -21.35 -22.81
N ASN A 67 15.38 -22.32 -23.62
CA ASN A 67 15.93 -22.53 -24.95
C ASN A 67 14.98 -22.04 -26.05
N ALA A 68 15.52 -21.81 -27.24
CA ALA A 68 14.70 -21.52 -28.41
C ALA A 68 13.78 -22.71 -28.74
N GLY A 69 12.48 -22.45 -28.86
CA GLY A 69 11.47 -23.47 -29.13
C GLY A 69 10.80 -24.06 -27.88
N ASP A 70 11.20 -23.65 -26.67
CA ASP A 70 10.50 -24.05 -25.44
C ASP A 70 9.11 -23.41 -25.36
N ALA A 71 8.14 -24.20 -24.90
CA ALA A 71 6.79 -23.73 -24.60
C ALA A 71 6.73 -23.25 -23.14
N LEU A 72 6.39 -21.98 -22.95
CA LEU A 72 6.24 -21.37 -21.63
C LEU A 72 4.75 -21.24 -21.28
N GLU A 73 4.41 -21.60 -20.06
CA GLU A 73 3.08 -21.41 -19.48
C GLU A 73 3.13 -20.29 -18.44
N PHE A 74 2.05 -19.51 -18.38
CA PHE A 74 1.89 -18.44 -17.41
C PHE A 74 0.59 -18.66 -16.63
N SER A 75 0.67 -18.51 -15.32
CA SER A 75 -0.47 -18.60 -14.41
C SER A 75 -0.58 -17.32 -13.62
N VAL A 76 -1.77 -16.75 -13.63
CA VAL A 76 -2.08 -15.51 -12.91
C VAL A 76 -3.36 -15.75 -12.14
N TYR A 77 -3.32 -15.53 -10.83
CA TYR A 77 -4.46 -15.71 -9.95
C TYR A 77 -4.63 -14.50 -9.05
N PHE A 78 -5.78 -13.85 -9.20
CA PHE A 78 -6.21 -12.70 -8.40
C PHE A 78 -7.59 -13.02 -7.81
N HIS A 79 -7.80 -12.70 -6.53
CA HIS A 79 -9.12 -12.74 -5.89
C HIS A 79 -9.93 -11.45 -6.12
#